data_AF-A0A518CC71-F1
#
_entry.id   AF-A0A518CC71-F1
#
_cell.length_a   1.000
_cell.length_b   1.000
_cell.length_c   1.000
_cell.angle_alpha   90.00
_cell.angle_beta   90.00
_cell.angle_gamma   90.00
#
_symmetry.space_group_name_H-M   'P 1'
#
loop_
_entity.id
_entity.type
_entity.pdbx_description
1 polymer ?
#
loop_
_entity_poly.entity_id
_entity_poly.type
_entity_poly.pdbx_seq_one_letter_code
_entity_poly.pdbx_strand_id
1 'polypeptide(L)'
;MENQSTHPQDSSSQRLLAIVVLGIWTGTLFMAGTNEGILLPYAWWDVGLVTIACGIPIGWLIVAYLQDRFYSPGSASTIVMLIGVVLLGTFRLCFWNVVQDTPVATLEHGNLLSRIAAAMTASLGIACTLLAFRSRWLFSATSDQWRTSYYDPWVFAILLLVLVPATYERAKMNSSMSMAFEYVNQSRLAEASRILKRCVTLNAQSSFREIPIGALIGELEIKIEAVKRRTMLPLPEETPPQKRIERAIDLAVLGNRDDALLLLLPIAQEHAFAMHGGHELIGTIYQDRRDWEESLFHFRLATEFWQKESNSEIRHARLAKSIQGQAFALRKLGRISQAETTYLQLLELEPTAERHFLLAQFYEDIQETALATQHAREAIKLSPEQFQSSGEALISKMRAYHFGCFQLFQD
;
A
#
# COMPACT_ATOMS: atom_id res chain seq x y z
N MET A 1 4.38 -66.73 18.83
CA MET A 1 5.48 -65.92 18.26
C MET A 1 4.85 -64.66 17.71
N GLU A 2 4.77 -63.66 18.56
CA GLU A 2 4.14 -62.37 18.31
C GLU A 2 5.17 -61.51 17.59
N ASN A 3 4.92 -61.24 16.30
CA ASN A 3 5.82 -60.50 15.44
C ASN A 3 5.74 -59.02 15.84
N GLN A 4 6.55 -58.60 16.82
CA GLN A 4 6.73 -57.20 17.18
C GLN A 4 7.30 -56.46 15.97
N SER A 5 6.39 -55.93 15.14
CA SER A 5 6.76 -55.12 13.99
C SER A 5 7.37 -53.80 14.48
N THR A 6 8.70 -53.78 14.50
CA THR A 6 9.51 -52.58 14.50
C THR A 6 9.09 -51.70 13.33
N HIS A 7 8.52 -50.51 13.62
CA HIS A 7 8.95 -49.22 13.09
C HIS A 7 7.88 -48.11 13.29
N PRO A 8 8.06 -47.24 14.31
CA PRO A 8 7.47 -45.90 14.35
C PRO A 8 8.47 -44.76 14.03
N GLN A 9 9.74 -45.09 13.77
CA GLN A 9 10.86 -44.13 13.82
C GLN A 9 10.92 -43.15 12.63
N ASP A 10 10.30 -43.44 11.49
CA ASP A 10 10.30 -42.58 10.29
C ASP A 10 9.35 -41.37 10.37
N SER A 11 8.44 -41.33 11.34
CA SER A 11 7.39 -40.29 11.38
C SER A 11 7.87 -38.94 11.93
N SER A 12 8.95 -38.89 12.71
CA SER A 12 9.43 -37.65 13.35
C SER A 12 10.27 -36.78 12.41
N SER A 13 11.15 -37.40 11.62
CA SER A 13 12.03 -36.72 10.66
C SER A 13 11.24 -36.04 9.55
N GLN A 14 10.21 -36.70 9.02
CA GLN A 14 9.33 -36.16 7.98
C GLN A 14 8.57 -34.91 8.46
N ARG A 15 8.09 -34.92 9.72
CA ARG A 15 7.40 -33.76 10.32
C ARG A 15 8.34 -32.58 10.50
N LEU A 16 9.56 -32.82 11.00
CA LEU A 16 10.54 -31.77 11.16
C LEU A 16 10.90 -31.13 9.81
N LEU A 17 11.13 -31.95 8.79
CA LEU A 17 11.42 -31.47 7.44
C LEU A 17 10.27 -30.62 6.88
N ALA A 18 9.03 -31.07 7.03
CA ALA A 18 7.87 -30.33 6.55
C ALA A 18 7.68 -28.97 7.29
N ILE A 19 7.94 -28.90 8.60
CA ILE A 19 7.97 -27.62 9.36
C ILE A 19 9.05 -26.70 8.80
N VAL A 20 10.25 -27.22 8.57
CA VAL A 20 11.38 -26.43 8.07
C VAL A 20 11.08 -25.90 6.66
N VAL A 21 10.55 -26.74 5.77
CA VAL A 21 10.17 -26.34 4.41
C VAL A 21 9.10 -25.24 4.44
N LEU A 22 8.03 -25.42 5.23
CA LEU A 22 6.98 -24.41 5.35
C LEU A 22 7.50 -23.13 5.99
N GLY A 23 8.37 -23.23 7.00
CA GLY A 23 9.00 -22.09 7.67
C GLY A 23 9.90 -21.28 6.72
N ILE A 24 10.73 -21.96 5.93
CA ILE A 24 11.57 -21.30 4.91
C ILE A 24 10.68 -20.66 3.84
N TRP A 25 9.69 -21.39 3.32
CA TRP A 25 8.81 -20.88 2.28
C TRP A 25 8.04 -19.65 2.74
N THR A 26 7.38 -19.71 3.91
CA THR A 26 6.67 -18.56 4.50
C THR A 26 7.61 -17.39 4.77
N GLY A 27 8.80 -17.61 5.34
CA GLY A 27 9.80 -16.57 5.56
C GLY A 27 10.20 -15.85 4.26
N THR A 28 10.35 -16.58 3.16
CA THR A 28 10.68 -15.97 1.86
C THR A 28 9.54 -15.11 1.29
N LEU A 29 8.28 -15.44 1.57
CA LEU A 29 7.15 -14.61 1.15
C LEU A 29 7.12 -13.28 1.90
N PHE A 30 7.36 -13.31 3.22
CA PHE A 30 7.36 -12.11 4.06
C PHE A 30 8.53 -11.17 3.73
N MET A 31 9.73 -11.70 3.52
CA MET A 31 10.91 -10.89 3.17
C MET A 31 10.79 -10.23 1.79
N ALA A 32 10.02 -10.81 0.86
CA ALA A 32 9.77 -10.17 -0.43
C ALA A 32 8.80 -8.99 -0.35
N GLY A 33 7.90 -8.99 0.66
CA GLY A 33 6.87 -7.97 0.83
C GLY A 33 7.39 -6.59 1.23
N THR A 34 8.63 -6.49 1.70
CA THR A 34 9.27 -5.22 2.11
C THR A 34 9.93 -4.48 0.95
N ASN A 35 10.12 -5.11 -0.20
CA ASN A 35 10.86 -4.53 -1.31
C ASN A 35 9.95 -3.64 -2.17
N GLU A 36 10.50 -2.52 -2.67
CA GLU A 36 9.76 -1.53 -3.49
C GLU A 36 9.30 -2.06 -4.87
N GLY A 37 9.67 -3.28 -5.25
CA GLY A 37 9.36 -3.87 -6.55
C GLY A 37 7.89 -4.26 -6.77
N ILE A 38 7.60 -4.75 -7.97
CA ILE A 38 6.30 -5.28 -8.36
C ILE A 38 6.36 -6.80 -8.29
N LEU A 39 5.47 -7.41 -7.51
CA LEU A 39 5.41 -8.87 -7.37
C LEU A 39 4.58 -9.46 -8.51
N LEU A 40 5.19 -10.09 -9.51
CA LEU A 40 4.42 -10.77 -10.55
C LEU A 40 3.96 -12.15 -10.07
N PRO A 41 2.70 -12.59 -10.32
CA PRO A 41 1.63 -11.90 -11.06
C PRO A 41 0.65 -11.08 -10.18
N TYR A 42 0.91 -10.91 -8.89
CA TYR A 42 -0.06 -10.36 -7.91
C TYR A 42 -0.02 -8.84 -7.71
N ALA A 43 0.99 -8.17 -8.25
CA ALA A 43 1.36 -6.77 -8.08
C ALA A 43 1.71 -6.34 -6.63
N TRP A 44 0.98 -6.84 -5.64
CA TRP A 44 1.20 -6.65 -4.20
C TRP A 44 1.24 -7.98 -3.45
N TRP A 45 1.99 -8.02 -2.34
CA TRP A 45 2.15 -9.22 -1.52
C TRP A 45 0.84 -9.64 -0.82
N ASP A 46 0.02 -8.69 -0.40
CA ASP A 46 -1.25 -8.92 0.30
C ASP A 46 -2.28 -9.55 -0.64
N VAL A 47 -2.34 -9.09 -1.89
CA VAL A 47 -3.15 -9.74 -2.94
C VAL A 47 -2.71 -11.19 -3.14
N GLY A 48 -1.41 -11.44 -3.25
CA GLY A 48 -0.88 -12.81 -3.37
C GLY A 48 -1.27 -13.71 -2.21
N LEU A 49 -1.15 -13.20 -0.98
CA LEU A 49 -1.52 -13.93 0.23
C LEU A 49 -3.01 -14.31 0.26
N VAL A 50 -3.89 -13.35 -0.04
CA VAL A 50 -5.35 -13.57 -0.08
C VAL A 50 -5.69 -14.64 -1.12
N THR A 51 -5.11 -14.55 -2.33
CA THR A 51 -5.37 -15.52 -3.40
C THR A 51 -4.89 -16.93 -3.05
N ILE A 52 -3.69 -17.07 -2.47
CA ILE A 52 -3.16 -18.37 -2.02
C ILE A 52 -4.05 -18.94 -0.91
N ALA A 53 -4.45 -18.14 0.08
CA ALA A 53 -5.31 -18.57 1.16
C ALA A 53 -6.67 -19.09 0.66
N CYS A 54 -7.27 -18.41 -0.32
CA CYS A 54 -8.52 -18.85 -0.95
C CYS A 54 -8.35 -20.14 -1.77
N GLY A 55 -7.12 -20.48 -2.21
CA GLY A 55 -6.82 -21.72 -2.92
C GLY A 55 -6.64 -22.95 -2.04
N ILE A 56 -6.46 -22.79 -0.72
CA ILE A 56 -6.20 -23.90 0.23
C ILE A 56 -7.34 -24.94 0.20
N PRO A 57 -8.63 -24.57 0.25
CA PRO A 57 -9.72 -25.56 0.23
C PRO A 57 -9.72 -26.43 -1.03
N ILE A 58 -9.46 -25.86 -2.21
CA ILE A 58 -9.38 -26.63 -3.46
C ILE A 58 -8.15 -27.55 -3.44
N GLY A 59 -6.99 -27.02 -3.04
CA GLY A 59 -5.77 -27.83 -2.90
C GLY A 59 -6.01 -29.04 -1.99
N TRP A 60 -6.72 -28.81 -0.87
CA TRP A 60 -7.11 -29.86 0.06
C TRP A 60 -8.04 -30.92 -0.56
N LEU A 61 -9.10 -30.49 -1.25
CA LEU A 61 -10.04 -31.39 -1.92
C LEU A 61 -9.36 -32.24 -3.01
N ILE A 62 -8.45 -31.65 -3.79
CA ILE A 62 -7.67 -32.37 -4.80
C ILE A 62 -6.80 -33.44 -4.15
N VAL A 63 -6.06 -33.11 -3.09
CA VAL A 63 -5.18 -34.11 -2.46
C VAL A 63 -5.98 -35.21 -1.79
N ALA A 64 -7.10 -34.88 -1.13
CA ALA A 64 -8.01 -35.88 -0.58
C ALA A 64 -8.54 -36.83 -1.65
N TYR A 65 -8.97 -36.29 -2.80
CA TYR A 65 -9.45 -37.09 -3.94
C TYR A 65 -8.37 -38.00 -4.53
N LEU A 66 -7.13 -37.50 -4.67
CA LEU A 66 -6.00 -38.31 -5.14
C LEU A 66 -5.59 -39.38 -4.12
N GLN A 67 -5.69 -39.06 -2.83
CA GLN A 67 -5.36 -39.97 -1.74
C GLN A 67 -6.22 -41.24 -1.78
N ASP A 68 -7.53 -41.07 -1.92
CA ASP A 68 -8.47 -42.19 -1.97
C ASP A 68 -8.27 -43.11 -3.18
N ARG A 69 -7.72 -42.57 -4.28
CA ARG A 69 -7.64 -43.29 -5.56
C ARG A 69 -6.31 -43.99 -5.81
N PHE A 70 -5.20 -43.43 -5.32
CA PHE A 70 -3.86 -43.86 -5.75
C PHE A 70 -2.96 -44.40 -4.63
N TYR A 71 -3.30 -44.20 -3.35
CA TYR A 71 -2.32 -44.41 -2.29
C TYR A 71 -2.46 -45.74 -1.55
N SER A 72 -1.45 -46.60 -1.75
CA SER A 72 -1.12 -47.75 -0.90
C SER A 72 -0.45 -47.28 0.41
N PRO A 73 -0.79 -47.84 1.58
CA PRO A 73 -0.48 -47.29 2.91
C PRO A 73 1.01 -47.22 3.33
N GLY A 74 1.98 -47.62 2.49
CA GLY A 74 3.40 -47.71 2.88
C GLY A 74 4.31 -46.58 2.37
N SER A 75 4.35 -46.34 1.06
CA SER A 75 5.27 -45.38 0.41
C SER A 75 4.63 -44.02 0.09
N ALA A 76 3.37 -43.87 0.44
CA ALA A 76 2.52 -42.76 0.06
C ALA A 76 3.03 -41.39 0.51
N SER A 77 3.30 -41.24 1.81
CA SER A 77 3.52 -39.94 2.45
C SER A 77 4.77 -39.24 1.93
N THR A 78 5.87 -39.99 1.74
CA THR A 78 7.14 -39.44 1.26
C THR A 78 7.01 -38.87 -0.16
N ILE A 79 6.28 -39.57 -1.03
CA ILE A 79 6.04 -39.12 -2.41
C ILE A 79 5.15 -37.87 -2.42
N VAL A 80 4.06 -37.83 -1.64
CA VAL A 80 3.20 -36.64 -1.49
C VAL A 80 4.02 -35.44 -1.01
N MET A 81 4.85 -35.63 0.01
CA MET A 81 5.69 -34.57 0.55
C MET A 81 6.68 -34.04 -0.49
N LEU A 82 7.35 -34.92 -1.24
CA LEU A 82 8.26 -34.52 -2.31
C LEU A 82 7.54 -33.71 -3.39
N ILE A 83 6.34 -34.15 -3.79
CA ILE A 83 5.48 -33.38 -4.72
C ILE A 83 5.17 -32.01 -4.13
N GLY A 84 4.83 -31.93 -2.84
CA GLY A 84 4.59 -30.67 -2.14
C GLY A 84 5.77 -29.71 -2.21
N VAL A 85 6.98 -30.21 -1.89
CA VAL A 85 8.24 -29.43 -1.97
C VAL A 85 8.51 -28.94 -3.39
N VAL A 86 8.35 -29.82 -4.39
CA VAL A 86 8.55 -29.46 -5.80
C VAL A 86 7.56 -28.37 -6.23
N LEU A 87 6.28 -28.50 -5.90
CA LEU A 87 5.27 -27.50 -6.21
C LEU A 87 5.57 -26.14 -5.57
N LEU A 88 5.98 -26.11 -4.30
CA LEU A 88 6.37 -24.88 -3.61
C LEU A 88 7.62 -24.24 -4.23
N GLY A 89 8.58 -25.06 -4.66
CA GLY A 89 9.76 -24.61 -5.42
C GLY A 89 9.39 -24.03 -6.78
N THR A 90 8.53 -24.71 -7.54
CA THR A 90 8.00 -24.23 -8.82
C THR A 90 7.25 -22.91 -8.65
N PHE A 91 6.40 -22.81 -7.62
CA PHE A 91 5.73 -21.55 -7.30
C PHE A 91 6.74 -20.41 -7.07
N ARG A 92 7.77 -20.66 -6.26
CA ARG A 92 8.79 -19.66 -5.94
C ARG A 92 9.56 -19.18 -7.18
N LEU A 93 9.91 -20.10 -8.08
CA LEU A 93 10.72 -19.82 -9.27
C LEU A 93 9.90 -19.16 -10.38
N CYS A 94 8.66 -19.62 -10.61
CA CYS A 94 7.85 -19.18 -11.74
C CYS A 94 6.94 -17.99 -11.41
N PHE A 95 6.43 -17.90 -10.18
CA PHE A 95 5.33 -16.99 -9.82
C PHE A 95 5.64 -16.04 -8.67
N TRP A 96 6.87 -16.01 -8.16
CA TRP A 96 7.27 -15.10 -7.07
C TRP A 96 8.47 -14.24 -7.46
N ASN A 97 8.38 -13.63 -8.65
CA ASN A 97 9.43 -12.78 -9.17
C ASN A 97 9.10 -11.31 -8.86
N VAL A 98 10.02 -10.64 -8.17
CA VAL A 98 9.94 -9.20 -7.89
C VAL A 98 10.70 -8.50 -8.99
N VAL A 99 10.03 -7.62 -9.73
CA VAL A 99 10.64 -6.87 -10.82
C VAL A 99 10.66 -5.38 -10.50
N GLN A 100 11.74 -4.71 -10.90
CA GLN A 100 11.94 -3.27 -10.78
C GLN A 100 12.01 -2.67 -12.20
N ASP A 101 11.42 -1.48 -12.37
CA ASP A 101 11.49 -0.69 -13.60
C ASP A 101 11.13 -1.41 -14.91
N THR A 102 10.19 -2.36 -14.84
CA THR A 102 9.70 -3.04 -16.04
C THR A 102 8.87 -2.14 -16.96
N PRO A 103 9.02 -2.28 -18.29
CA PRO A 103 8.12 -1.66 -19.26
C PRO A 103 6.69 -2.15 -19.09
N VAL A 104 5.71 -1.26 -19.32
CA VAL A 104 4.29 -1.55 -19.17
C VAL A 104 3.86 -2.77 -20.00
N ALA A 105 4.37 -2.91 -21.23
CA ALA A 105 4.07 -4.05 -22.11
C ALA A 105 4.40 -5.42 -21.47
N THR A 106 5.44 -5.49 -20.63
CA THR A 106 5.79 -6.74 -19.93
C THR A 106 4.84 -7.04 -18.77
N LEU A 107 4.26 -6.00 -18.16
CA LEU A 107 3.34 -6.11 -17.03
C LEU A 107 1.93 -6.54 -17.46
N GLU A 108 1.52 -6.23 -18.69
CA GLU A 108 0.21 -6.60 -19.24
C GLU A 108 -0.02 -8.12 -19.38
N HIS A 109 1.06 -8.91 -19.32
CA HIS A 109 0.99 -10.36 -19.41
C HIS A 109 0.48 -11.03 -18.11
N GLY A 110 0.37 -10.28 -17.01
CA GLY A 110 -0.19 -10.74 -15.74
C GLY A 110 -1.72 -10.95 -15.79
N ASN A 111 -2.18 -12.02 -16.44
CA ASN A 111 -3.60 -12.32 -16.51
C ASN A 111 -4.13 -13.07 -15.27
N LEU A 112 -5.45 -13.03 -15.06
CA LEU A 112 -6.14 -13.74 -13.98
C LEU A 112 -5.78 -15.24 -13.93
N LEU A 113 -5.58 -15.87 -15.09
CA LEU A 113 -5.22 -17.29 -15.19
C LEU A 113 -3.86 -17.58 -14.55
N SER A 114 -2.86 -16.72 -14.77
CA SER A 114 -1.54 -16.87 -14.15
C SER A 114 -1.62 -16.79 -12.62
N ARG A 115 -2.46 -15.89 -12.09
CA ARG A 115 -2.69 -15.75 -10.63
C ARG A 115 -3.38 -16.97 -10.04
N ILE A 116 -4.42 -17.48 -10.71
CA ILE A 116 -5.13 -18.69 -10.29
C ILE A 116 -4.21 -19.90 -10.35
N ALA A 117 -3.44 -20.06 -11.42
CA ALA A 117 -2.47 -21.15 -11.57
C ALA A 117 -1.43 -21.11 -10.45
N ALA A 118 -0.84 -19.93 -10.19
CA ALA A 118 0.11 -19.71 -9.12
C ALA A 118 -0.48 -20.05 -7.74
N ALA A 119 -1.69 -19.57 -7.46
CA ALA A 119 -2.38 -19.85 -6.19
C ALA A 119 -2.68 -21.34 -6.02
N MET A 120 -3.09 -22.02 -7.09
CA MET A 120 -3.31 -23.46 -7.09
C MET A 120 -2.02 -24.26 -6.89
N THR A 121 -0.92 -23.87 -7.52
CA THR A 121 0.40 -24.51 -7.32
C THR A 121 0.85 -24.37 -5.87
N ALA A 122 0.74 -23.17 -5.30
CA ALA A 122 1.08 -22.93 -3.90
C ALA A 122 0.16 -23.70 -2.94
N SER A 123 -1.16 -23.62 -3.13
CA SER A 123 -2.13 -24.25 -2.24
C SER A 123 -2.04 -25.77 -2.24
N LEU A 124 -1.81 -26.37 -3.41
CA LEU A 124 -1.58 -27.81 -3.55
C LEU A 124 -0.26 -28.21 -2.89
N GLY A 125 0.79 -27.41 -3.06
CA GLY A 125 2.08 -27.61 -2.38
C GLY A 125 1.95 -27.60 -0.86
N ILE A 126 1.22 -26.62 -0.32
CA ILE A 126 0.90 -26.51 1.11
C ILE A 126 0.10 -27.73 1.57
N ALA A 127 -0.99 -28.09 0.88
CA ALA A 127 -1.85 -29.20 1.26
C ALA A 127 -1.09 -30.55 1.28
N CYS A 128 -0.27 -30.83 0.24
CA CYS A 128 0.61 -31.99 0.19
C CYS A 128 1.60 -32.03 1.37
N THR A 129 2.22 -30.90 1.69
CA THR A 129 3.21 -30.81 2.78
C THR A 129 2.53 -30.96 4.15
N LEU A 130 1.33 -30.40 4.32
CA LEU A 130 0.54 -30.54 5.55
C LEU A 130 0.03 -31.96 5.77
N LEU A 131 -0.23 -32.72 4.71
CA LEU A 131 -0.63 -34.13 4.84
C LEU A 131 0.49 -35.02 5.39
N ALA A 132 1.76 -34.62 5.33
CA ALA A 132 2.83 -35.30 6.07
C ALA A 132 2.64 -35.21 7.59
N PHE A 133 1.90 -34.22 8.09
CA PHE A 133 1.51 -34.08 9.49
C PHE A 133 0.28 -34.89 9.88
N ARG A 134 -0.31 -35.68 8.97
CA ARG A 134 -1.52 -36.47 9.21
C ARG A 134 -1.29 -37.46 10.34
N SER A 135 -1.44 -36.98 11.57
CA SER A 135 -1.71 -37.80 12.73
C SER A 135 -3.07 -38.41 12.49
N ARG A 136 -3.20 -39.71 12.77
CA ARG A 136 -4.43 -40.50 12.61
C ARG A 136 -5.66 -39.86 13.28
N TRP A 137 -5.42 -38.89 14.17
CA TRP A 137 -6.38 -38.26 15.07
C TRP A 137 -7.27 -37.18 14.42
N LEU A 138 -6.75 -36.37 13.49
CA LEU A 138 -7.53 -35.27 12.91
C LEU A 138 -8.58 -35.71 11.88
N PHE A 139 -8.50 -36.95 11.37
CA PHE A 139 -9.29 -37.39 10.20
C PHE A 139 -10.18 -38.60 10.43
N SER A 140 -10.15 -39.25 11.60
CA SER A 140 -11.05 -40.36 11.89
C SER A 140 -12.49 -39.92 12.18
N ALA A 141 -12.74 -38.65 12.46
CA ALA A 141 -14.06 -38.16 12.86
C ALA A 141 -14.91 -37.58 11.71
N THR A 142 -14.31 -37.30 10.54
CA THR A 142 -15.00 -36.54 9.48
C THR A 142 -15.24 -37.34 8.20
N SER A 143 -14.56 -38.45 7.94
CA SER A 143 -14.63 -39.12 6.62
C SER A 143 -16.01 -39.63 6.21
N ASP A 144 -16.89 -39.97 7.14
CA ASP A 144 -18.21 -40.51 6.81
C ASP A 144 -19.28 -39.44 6.58
N GLN A 145 -19.10 -38.23 7.11
CA GLN A 145 -20.13 -37.18 7.05
C GLN A 145 -20.08 -36.32 5.77
N TRP A 146 -18.92 -36.24 5.10
CA TRP A 146 -18.76 -35.46 3.86
C TRP A 146 -19.08 -36.24 2.58
N ARG A 147 -19.40 -37.54 2.67
CA ARG A 147 -19.65 -38.38 1.49
C ARG A 147 -21.03 -38.21 0.85
N THR A 148 -21.99 -37.59 1.54
CA THR A 148 -23.39 -37.56 1.05
C THR A 148 -23.73 -36.39 0.12
N SER A 149 -22.86 -35.39 -0.04
CA SER A 149 -23.03 -34.33 -1.07
C SER A 149 -21.72 -34.07 -1.81
N TYR A 150 -21.54 -34.73 -2.95
CA TYR A 150 -20.29 -34.70 -3.72
C TYR A 150 -20.01 -33.34 -4.40
N TYR A 151 -21.01 -32.47 -4.57
CA TYR A 151 -20.87 -31.26 -5.40
C TYR A 151 -20.73 -29.95 -4.60
N ASP A 152 -21.34 -29.85 -3.43
CA ASP A 152 -21.37 -28.62 -2.64
C ASP A 152 -19.99 -28.07 -2.23
N PRO A 153 -19.03 -28.88 -1.73
CA PRO A 153 -17.74 -28.34 -1.27
C PRO A 153 -16.85 -27.85 -2.42
N TRP A 154 -16.95 -28.46 -3.60
CA TRP A 154 -16.19 -28.05 -4.79
C TRP A 154 -16.68 -26.70 -5.31
N VAL A 155 -18.00 -26.52 -5.41
CA VAL A 155 -18.60 -25.24 -5.84
C VAL A 155 -18.20 -24.13 -4.88
N PHE A 156 -18.31 -24.37 -3.57
CA PHE A 156 -17.90 -23.40 -2.56
C PHE A 156 -16.41 -23.03 -2.67
N ALA A 157 -15.53 -24.02 -2.82
CA ALA A 157 -14.10 -23.78 -2.90
C ALA A 157 -13.70 -23.02 -4.18
N ILE A 158 -14.34 -23.31 -5.32
CA ILE A 158 -14.17 -22.57 -6.58
C ILE A 158 -14.67 -21.13 -6.44
N LEU A 159 -15.86 -20.93 -5.86
CA LEU A 159 -16.40 -19.59 -5.60
C LEU A 159 -15.47 -18.79 -4.69
N LEU A 160 -14.94 -19.41 -3.64
CA LEU A 160 -13.97 -18.77 -2.74
C LEU A 160 -12.70 -18.36 -3.48
N LEU A 161 -12.12 -19.26 -4.29
CA LEU A 161 -10.90 -18.98 -5.05
C LEU A 161 -11.06 -17.86 -6.09
N VAL A 162 -12.26 -17.70 -6.67
CA VAL A 162 -12.48 -16.71 -7.73
C VAL A 162 -13.04 -15.39 -7.17
N LEU A 163 -14.10 -15.45 -6.37
CA LEU A 163 -14.86 -14.26 -5.98
C LEU A 163 -14.12 -13.42 -4.93
N VAL A 164 -13.51 -14.05 -3.93
CA VAL A 164 -12.83 -13.31 -2.85
C VAL A 164 -11.59 -12.58 -3.37
N PRO A 165 -10.67 -13.21 -4.11
CA PRO A 165 -9.55 -12.48 -4.72
C PRO A 165 -9.99 -11.40 -5.69
N ALA A 166 -10.98 -11.65 -6.55
CA ALA A 166 -11.46 -10.64 -7.51
C ALA A 166 -12.05 -9.40 -6.81
N THR A 167 -12.81 -9.59 -5.73
CA THR A 167 -13.37 -8.48 -4.94
C THR A 167 -12.27 -7.71 -4.20
N TYR A 168 -11.30 -8.42 -3.61
CA TYR A 168 -10.14 -7.80 -2.95
C TYR A 168 -9.27 -7.02 -3.92
N GLU A 169 -8.94 -7.59 -5.09
CA GLU A 169 -8.18 -6.94 -6.16
C GLU A 169 -8.86 -5.64 -6.59
N ARG A 170 -10.18 -5.66 -6.81
CA ARG A 170 -10.94 -4.47 -7.20
C ARG A 170 -10.90 -3.38 -6.14
N ALA A 171 -11.09 -3.75 -4.87
CA ALA A 171 -11.02 -2.80 -3.76
C ALA A 171 -9.61 -2.19 -3.63
N LYS A 172 -8.58 -3.02 -3.71
CA LYS A 172 -7.17 -2.60 -3.65
C LYS A 172 -6.80 -1.68 -4.81
N MET A 173 -7.20 -2.02 -6.03
CA MET A 173 -6.97 -1.22 -7.23
C MET A 173 -7.64 0.16 -7.12
N ASN A 174 -8.90 0.22 -6.68
CA ASN A 174 -9.61 1.49 -6.50
C ASN A 174 -8.90 2.40 -5.50
N SER A 175 -8.53 1.87 -4.33
CA SER A 175 -7.79 2.62 -3.31
C SER A 175 -6.42 3.10 -3.82
N SER A 176 -5.71 2.22 -4.55
CA SER A 176 -4.38 2.53 -5.07
C SER A 176 -4.43 3.55 -6.22
N MET A 177 -5.45 3.50 -7.08
CA MET A 177 -5.68 4.51 -8.11
C MET A 177 -5.91 5.88 -7.48
N SER A 178 -6.81 5.98 -6.49
CA SER A 178 -7.05 7.24 -5.78
C SER A 178 -5.75 7.83 -5.20
N MET A 179 -4.93 6.99 -4.58
CA MET A 179 -3.61 7.39 -4.06
C MET A 179 -2.64 7.84 -5.17
N ALA A 180 -2.61 7.15 -6.31
CA ALA A 180 -1.76 7.53 -7.43
C ALA A 180 -2.15 8.92 -7.97
N PHE A 181 -3.43 9.23 -8.08
CA PHE A 181 -3.89 10.55 -8.53
C PHE A 181 -3.59 11.66 -7.52
N GLU A 182 -3.69 11.35 -6.23
CA GLU A 182 -3.24 12.26 -5.18
C GLU A 182 -1.74 12.57 -5.34
N TYR A 183 -0.91 11.56 -5.63
CA TYR A 183 0.51 11.76 -5.92
C TYR A 183 0.76 12.56 -7.21
N VAL A 184 -0.01 12.34 -8.28
CA VAL A 184 0.08 13.18 -9.49
C VAL A 184 -0.20 14.65 -9.14
N ASN A 185 -1.25 14.91 -8.36
CA ASN A 185 -1.61 16.28 -7.94
C ASN A 185 -0.53 16.91 -7.04
N GLN A 186 0.15 16.11 -6.23
CA GLN A 186 1.28 16.52 -5.40
C GLN A 186 2.63 16.59 -6.16
N SER A 187 2.63 16.41 -7.49
CA SER A 187 3.85 16.33 -8.33
C SER A 187 4.82 15.20 -7.95
N ARG A 188 4.35 14.16 -7.25
CA ARG A 188 5.12 12.96 -6.88
C ARG A 188 5.03 11.92 -8.00
N LEU A 189 5.64 12.26 -9.12
CA LEU A 189 5.42 11.56 -10.39
C LEU A 189 5.96 10.13 -10.37
N ALA A 190 7.12 9.90 -9.76
CA ALA A 190 7.73 8.57 -9.70
C ALA A 190 6.89 7.58 -8.88
N GLU A 191 6.37 8.00 -7.74
CA GLU A 191 5.51 7.17 -6.89
C GLU A 191 4.17 6.90 -7.57
N ALA A 192 3.56 7.93 -8.19
CA ALA A 192 2.34 7.76 -8.95
C ALA A 192 2.52 6.71 -10.07
N SER A 193 3.59 6.84 -10.87
CA SER A 193 3.91 5.88 -11.93
C SER A 193 4.11 4.47 -11.38
N ARG A 194 4.84 4.32 -10.26
CA ARG A 194 5.06 3.02 -9.60
C ARG A 194 3.75 2.35 -9.16
N ILE A 195 2.82 3.11 -8.56
CA ILE A 195 1.51 2.57 -8.15
C ILE A 195 0.68 2.19 -9.38
N LEU A 196 0.64 3.03 -10.42
CA LEU A 196 -0.13 2.74 -11.63
C LEU A 196 0.39 1.49 -12.36
N LYS A 197 1.71 1.28 -12.41
CA LYS A 197 2.30 0.04 -12.94
C LYS A 197 1.83 -1.21 -12.19
N ARG A 198 1.66 -1.12 -10.86
CA ARG A 198 1.07 -2.20 -10.06
C ARG A 198 -0.41 -2.41 -10.42
N CYS A 199 -1.18 -1.34 -10.62
CA CYS A 199 -2.58 -1.45 -11.06
C CYS A 199 -2.71 -2.16 -12.43
N VAL A 200 -1.87 -1.80 -13.41
CA VAL A 200 -1.85 -2.45 -14.74
C VAL A 200 -1.54 -3.94 -14.66
N THR A 201 -0.67 -4.34 -13.73
CA THR A 201 -0.34 -5.75 -13.50
C THR A 201 -1.56 -6.57 -13.07
N LEU A 202 -2.50 -5.98 -12.31
CA LEU A 202 -3.75 -6.67 -11.96
C LEU A 202 -4.78 -6.65 -13.08
N ASN A 203 -4.93 -5.49 -13.74
CA ASN A 203 -5.91 -5.29 -14.79
C ASN A 203 -5.41 -4.27 -15.83
N ALA A 204 -4.85 -4.79 -16.93
CA ALA A 204 -4.35 -3.98 -18.04
C ALA A 204 -5.43 -3.13 -18.73
N GLN A 205 -6.70 -3.55 -18.67
CA GLN A 205 -7.82 -2.87 -19.32
C GLN A 205 -8.49 -1.82 -18.42
N SER A 206 -7.93 -1.56 -17.23
CA SER A 206 -8.48 -0.55 -16.33
C SER A 206 -8.30 0.86 -16.90
N SER A 207 -9.30 1.71 -16.64
CA SER A 207 -9.30 3.12 -17.00
C SER A 207 -9.70 3.97 -15.80
N PHE A 208 -9.23 5.20 -15.78
CA PHE A 208 -9.63 6.19 -14.79
C PHE A 208 -10.11 7.44 -15.50
N ARG A 209 -11.34 7.88 -15.21
CA ARG A 209 -11.99 8.99 -15.92
C ARG A 209 -11.86 8.83 -17.44
N GLU A 210 -12.15 7.62 -17.92
CA GLU A 210 -12.11 7.24 -19.36
C GLU A 210 -10.70 7.18 -19.99
N ILE A 211 -9.64 7.55 -19.26
CA ILE A 211 -8.26 7.44 -19.74
C ILE A 211 -7.69 6.06 -19.39
N PRO A 212 -7.21 5.27 -20.36
CA PRO A 212 -6.53 4.01 -20.09
C PRO A 212 -5.30 4.21 -19.21
N ILE A 213 -5.11 3.38 -18.18
CA ILE A 213 -3.99 3.56 -17.24
C ILE A 213 -2.63 3.46 -17.97
N GLY A 214 -2.50 2.60 -18.97
CA GLY A 214 -1.28 2.50 -19.78
C GLY A 214 -0.87 3.81 -20.45
N ALA A 215 -1.84 4.57 -20.97
CA ALA A 215 -1.58 5.88 -21.58
C ALA A 215 -1.09 6.89 -20.53
N LEU A 216 -1.74 6.92 -19.37
CA LEU A 216 -1.35 7.79 -18.25
C LEU A 216 0.07 7.47 -17.74
N ILE A 217 0.45 6.19 -17.65
CA ILE A 217 1.82 5.79 -17.29
C ILE A 217 2.80 6.33 -18.33
N GLY A 218 2.51 6.19 -19.63
CA GLY A 218 3.36 6.71 -20.69
C GLY A 218 3.58 8.22 -20.60
N GLU A 219 2.52 8.99 -20.34
CA GLU A 219 2.64 10.44 -20.10
C GLU A 219 3.50 10.78 -18.88
N LEU A 220 3.32 10.04 -17.78
CA LEU A 220 4.13 10.22 -16.57
C LEU A 220 5.59 9.85 -16.82
N GLU A 221 5.88 8.77 -17.55
CA GLU A 221 7.23 8.35 -17.88
C GLU A 221 7.95 9.39 -18.74
N ILE A 222 7.28 10.01 -19.70
CA ILE A 222 7.85 11.12 -20.48
C ILE A 222 8.22 12.29 -19.56
N LYS A 223 7.35 12.67 -18.63
CA LYS A 223 7.62 13.75 -17.66
C LYS A 223 8.77 13.37 -16.72
N ILE A 224 8.76 12.16 -16.17
CA ILE A 224 9.83 11.62 -15.31
C ILE A 224 11.16 11.66 -16.05
N GLU A 225 11.21 11.21 -17.30
CA GLU A 225 12.45 11.18 -18.08
C GLU A 225 12.96 12.59 -18.41
N ALA A 226 12.06 13.56 -18.62
CA ALA A 226 12.44 14.96 -18.77
C ALA A 226 13.08 15.51 -17.47
N VAL A 227 12.51 15.19 -16.30
CA VAL A 227 13.09 15.57 -14.99
C VAL A 227 14.43 14.86 -14.77
N LYS A 228 14.53 13.55 -15.04
CA LYS A 228 15.78 12.77 -14.95
C LYS A 228 16.89 13.33 -15.83
N ARG A 229 16.58 13.91 -16.99
CA ARG A 229 17.61 14.55 -17.83
C ARG A 229 18.16 15.82 -17.18
N ARG A 230 17.34 16.64 -16.52
CA ARG A 230 17.80 17.78 -15.70
C ARG A 230 18.59 17.32 -14.46
N THR A 231 18.18 16.17 -13.96
CA THR A 231 18.81 15.20 -13.04
C THR A 231 20.30 14.87 -13.14
N MET A 232 20.81 14.79 -14.37
CA MET A 232 22.07 14.09 -14.65
C MET A 232 23.28 15.01 -14.67
N LEU A 233 23.09 16.31 -14.93
CA LEU A 233 24.19 17.26 -15.04
C LEU A 233 24.73 17.64 -13.65
N PRO A 234 26.00 17.34 -13.31
CA PRO A 234 26.53 17.69 -12.00
C PRO A 234 26.43 19.19 -11.76
N LEU A 235 26.00 19.58 -10.56
CA LEU A 235 25.98 20.99 -10.17
C LEU A 235 27.38 21.43 -9.77
N PRO A 236 27.90 22.55 -10.29
CA PRO A 236 29.11 23.17 -9.79
C PRO A 236 29.03 23.48 -8.28
N GLU A 237 30.14 23.43 -7.57
CA GLU A 237 30.16 23.76 -6.13
C GLU A 237 29.71 25.21 -5.86
N GLU A 238 29.96 26.13 -6.77
CA GLU A 238 29.54 27.55 -6.65
C GLU A 238 28.08 27.81 -7.06
N THR A 239 27.27 26.76 -7.25
CA THR A 239 25.86 26.91 -7.65
C THR A 239 25.05 27.64 -6.58
N PRO A 240 24.31 28.72 -6.93
CA PRO A 240 23.53 29.49 -5.97
C PRO A 240 22.43 28.64 -5.29
N PRO A 241 22.03 28.96 -4.05
CA PRO A 241 21.03 28.20 -3.29
C PRO A 241 19.72 27.95 -4.04
N GLN A 242 19.23 28.94 -4.80
CA GLN A 242 18.02 28.80 -5.60
C GLN A 242 18.11 27.62 -6.58
N LYS A 243 19.23 27.48 -7.28
CA LYS A 243 19.43 26.40 -8.28
C LYS A 243 19.57 25.04 -7.61
N ARG A 244 20.15 24.98 -6.40
CA ARG A 244 20.20 23.77 -5.58
C ARG A 244 18.81 23.37 -5.09
N ILE A 245 17.97 24.33 -4.70
CA ILE A 245 16.56 24.10 -4.34
C ILE A 245 15.77 23.58 -5.55
N GLU A 246 15.87 24.22 -6.72
CA GLU A 246 15.23 23.75 -7.96
C GLU A 246 15.63 22.29 -8.27
N ARG A 247 16.92 21.96 -8.09
CA ARG A 247 17.41 20.60 -8.28
C ARG A 247 16.88 19.60 -7.26
N ALA A 248 16.75 20.01 -6.00
CA ALA A 248 16.19 19.16 -4.96
C ALA A 248 14.69 18.92 -5.15
N ILE A 249 13.95 19.90 -5.69
CA ILE A 249 12.55 19.70 -6.11
C ILE A 249 12.49 18.61 -7.19
N ASP A 250 13.32 18.71 -8.23
CA ASP A 250 13.39 17.70 -9.29
C ASP A 250 13.72 16.31 -8.72
N LEU A 251 14.66 16.20 -7.77
CA LEU A 251 14.98 14.95 -7.09
C LEU A 251 13.80 14.42 -6.24
N ALA A 252 13.09 15.28 -5.53
CA ALA A 252 11.92 14.91 -4.74
C ALA A 252 10.75 14.43 -5.63
N VAL A 253 10.52 15.06 -6.78
CA VAL A 253 9.56 14.64 -7.81
C VAL A 253 9.87 13.23 -8.34
N LEU A 254 11.16 12.89 -8.41
CA LEU A 254 11.65 11.56 -8.80
C LEU A 254 11.62 10.54 -7.64
N GLY A 255 11.25 10.96 -6.43
CA GLY A 255 11.26 10.13 -5.23
C GLY A 255 12.62 9.99 -4.54
N ASN A 256 13.68 10.63 -5.07
CA ASN A 256 15.05 10.62 -4.53
C ASN A 256 15.20 11.62 -3.39
N ARG A 257 14.47 11.38 -2.30
CA ARG A 257 14.38 12.29 -1.14
C ARG A 257 15.68 12.42 -0.37
N ASP A 258 16.42 11.34 -0.23
CA ASP A 258 17.70 11.34 0.48
C ASP A 258 18.74 12.19 -0.28
N ASP A 259 18.82 12.03 -1.60
CA ASP A 259 19.68 12.87 -2.44
C ASP A 259 19.28 14.35 -2.37
N ALA A 260 17.97 14.62 -2.34
CA ALA A 260 17.47 15.98 -2.18
C ALA A 260 17.89 16.58 -0.83
N LEU A 261 17.80 15.84 0.27
CA LEU A 261 18.24 16.30 1.60
C LEU A 261 19.76 16.50 1.67
N LEU A 262 20.54 15.57 1.11
CA LEU A 262 22.00 15.68 1.04
C LEU A 262 22.43 16.95 0.29
N LEU A 263 21.68 17.36 -0.72
CA LEU A 263 21.92 18.59 -1.46
C LEU A 263 21.54 19.87 -0.68
N LEU A 264 20.47 19.82 0.12
CA LEU A 264 19.89 21.00 0.78
C LEU A 264 20.48 21.27 2.18
N LEU A 265 20.74 20.24 2.97
CA LEU A 265 21.18 20.41 4.36
C LEU A 265 22.47 21.24 4.52
N PRO A 266 23.50 21.11 3.64
CA PRO A 266 24.73 21.90 3.77
C PRO A 266 24.52 23.42 3.60
N ILE A 267 23.49 23.84 2.88
CA ILE A 267 23.19 25.26 2.59
C ILE A 267 22.04 25.80 3.46
N ALA A 268 21.51 24.99 4.39
CA ALA A 268 20.29 25.31 5.12
C ALA A 268 20.41 26.53 6.04
N GLN A 269 21.65 26.95 6.37
CA GLN A 269 21.91 28.12 7.22
C GLN A 269 21.95 29.44 6.43
N GLU A 270 21.97 29.38 5.09
CA GLU A 270 22.08 30.58 4.26
C GLU A 270 20.78 31.38 4.22
N HIS A 271 20.86 32.71 4.31
CA HIS A 271 19.66 33.55 4.23
C HIS A 271 18.92 33.39 2.89
N ALA A 272 19.67 33.30 1.78
CA ALA A 272 19.08 33.07 0.46
C ALA A 272 18.33 31.73 0.37
N PHE A 273 18.79 30.70 1.10
CA PHE A 273 18.11 29.41 1.17
C PHE A 273 16.72 29.55 1.80
N ALA A 274 16.63 30.23 2.95
CA ALA A 274 15.36 30.49 3.62
C ALA A 274 14.44 31.38 2.75
N MET A 275 14.98 32.41 2.10
CA MET A 275 14.22 33.32 1.23
C MET A 275 13.57 32.61 0.02
N HIS A 276 14.24 31.60 -0.53
CA HIS A 276 13.69 30.79 -1.63
C HIS A 276 12.80 29.63 -1.15
N GLY A 277 12.52 29.57 0.16
CA GLY A 277 11.65 28.60 0.81
C GLY A 277 12.24 27.20 0.91
N GLY A 278 13.56 27.12 1.12
CA GLY A 278 14.27 25.86 1.27
C GLY A 278 13.85 25.08 2.52
N HIS A 279 13.50 25.75 3.61
CA HIS A 279 13.01 25.08 4.82
C HIS A 279 11.65 24.44 4.62
N GLU A 280 10.72 25.06 3.89
CA GLU A 280 9.44 24.44 3.53
C GLU A 280 9.64 23.20 2.67
N LEU A 281 10.61 23.22 1.76
CA LEU A 281 10.95 22.06 0.94
C LEU A 281 11.50 20.92 1.79
N ILE A 282 12.49 21.19 2.65
CA ILE A 282 13.03 20.17 3.57
C ILE A 282 11.91 19.60 4.47
N GLY A 283 11.10 20.49 5.05
CA GLY A 283 9.95 20.10 5.88
C GLY A 283 8.99 19.17 5.15
N THR A 284 8.69 19.47 3.88
CA THR A 284 7.84 18.63 3.00
C THR A 284 8.49 17.27 2.71
N ILE A 285 9.80 17.24 2.43
CA ILE A 285 10.53 15.98 2.19
C ILE A 285 10.50 15.09 3.45
N TYR A 286 10.64 15.67 4.64
CA TYR A 286 10.50 14.91 5.89
C TYR A 286 9.05 14.44 6.16
N GLN A 287 8.02 15.21 5.80
CA GLN A 287 6.63 14.71 5.85
C GLN A 287 6.46 13.47 4.98
N ASP A 288 6.99 13.50 3.77
CA ASP A 288 6.93 12.36 2.87
C ASP A 288 7.65 11.12 3.43
N ARG A 289 8.77 11.32 4.15
CA ARG A 289 9.50 10.26 4.86
C ARG A 289 8.83 9.81 6.16
N ARG A 290 7.75 10.49 6.56
CA ARG A 290 7.07 10.32 7.86
C ARG A 290 7.96 10.62 9.06
N ASP A 291 8.96 11.47 8.88
CA ASP A 291 9.78 12.01 9.96
C ASP A 291 9.17 13.32 10.45
N TRP A 292 8.17 13.19 11.33
CA TRP A 292 7.30 14.30 11.68
C TRP A 292 7.98 15.35 12.58
N GLU A 293 8.97 14.96 13.39
CA GLU A 293 9.71 15.90 14.24
C GLU A 293 10.62 16.79 13.39
N GLU A 294 11.42 16.20 12.49
CA GLU A 294 12.29 16.96 11.58
C GLU A 294 11.48 17.85 10.63
N SER A 295 10.34 17.34 10.16
CA SER A 295 9.38 18.15 9.40
C SER A 295 8.91 19.38 10.18
N LEU A 296 8.45 19.18 11.42
CA LEU A 296 7.98 20.25 12.29
C LEU A 296 9.08 21.27 12.57
N PHE A 297 10.31 20.81 12.83
CA PHE A 297 11.47 21.67 13.04
C PHE A 297 11.69 22.61 11.86
N HIS A 298 11.74 22.09 10.63
CA HIS A 298 11.98 22.92 9.45
C HIS A 298 10.82 23.86 9.12
N PHE A 299 9.56 23.45 9.31
CA PHE A 299 8.44 24.36 9.13
C PHE A 299 8.39 25.49 10.17
N ARG A 300 8.88 25.25 11.39
CA ARG A 300 9.07 26.31 12.41
C ARG A 300 10.14 27.30 11.97
N LEU A 301 11.30 26.84 11.48
CA LEU A 301 12.33 27.73 10.92
C LEU A 301 11.78 28.60 9.78
N ALA A 302 11.02 28.01 8.86
CA ALA A 302 10.37 28.76 7.78
C ALA A 302 9.39 29.82 8.31
N THR A 303 8.58 29.46 9.31
CA THR A 303 7.59 30.36 9.91
C THR A 303 8.26 31.52 10.64
N GLU A 304 9.29 31.25 11.44
CA GLU A 304 10.07 32.28 12.14
C GLU A 304 10.76 33.25 11.17
N PHE A 305 11.24 32.73 10.03
CA PHE A 305 11.81 33.55 8.96
C PHE A 305 10.76 34.49 8.36
N TRP A 306 9.64 33.94 7.86
CA TRP A 306 8.61 34.72 7.18
C TRP A 306 7.86 35.68 8.12
N GLN A 307 7.77 35.39 9.41
CA GLN A 307 7.19 36.32 10.39
C GLN A 307 7.98 37.63 10.49
N LYS A 308 9.32 37.56 10.41
CA LYS A 308 10.24 38.71 10.50
C LYS A 308 10.37 39.48 9.20
N GLU A 309 10.09 38.84 8.07
CA GLU A 309 10.23 39.43 6.75
C GLU A 309 9.21 40.57 6.53
N SER A 310 9.60 41.53 5.68
CA SER A 310 8.75 42.67 5.31
C SER A 310 7.43 42.25 4.67
N ASN A 311 6.37 43.04 4.91
CA ASN A 311 5.03 42.67 4.49
C ASN A 311 4.92 42.62 2.95
N SER A 312 4.70 41.42 2.40
CA SER A 312 4.55 41.17 0.96
C SER A 312 3.56 40.05 0.70
N GLU A 313 3.05 39.94 -0.53
CA GLU A 313 2.18 38.83 -0.93
C GLU A 313 2.89 37.47 -0.84
N ILE A 314 4.16 37.43 -1.27
CA ILE A 314 5.00 36.23 -1.19
C ILE A 314 5.15 35.78 0.27
N ARG A 315 5.37 36.72 1.19
CA ARG A 315 5.42 36.44 2.63
C ARG A 315 4.14 35.78 3.13
N HIS A 316 2.97 36.32 2.79
CA HIS A 316 1.69 35.76 3.25
C HIS A 316 1.52 34.31 2.78
N ALA A 317 1.68 34.05 1.48
CA ALA A 317 1.53 32.72 0.92
C ALA A 317 2.52 31.70 1.52
N ARG A 318 3.78 32.12 1.72
CA ARG A 318 4.84 31.29 2.30
C ARG A 318 4.63 31.02 3.79
N LEU A 319 4.18 32.03 4.54
CA LEU A 319 3.82 31.89 5.95
C LEU A 319 2.64 30.92 6.11
N ALA A 320 1.58 31.08 5.32
CA ALA A 320 0.43 30.18 5.33
C ALA A 320 0.83 28.74 5.01
N LYS A 321 1.67 28.53 3.98
CA LYS A 321 2.22 27.20 3.66
C LYS A 321 3.01 26.60 4.81
N SER A 322 3.83 27.41 5.48
CA SER A 322 4.67 26.95 6.59
C SER A 322 3.84 26.56 7.81
N ILE A 323 2.84 27.38 8.18
CA ILE A 323 1.90 27.10 9.27
C ILE A 323 1.08 25.84 8.97
N GLN A 324 0.59 25.67 7.74
CA GLN A 324 -0.09 24.45 7.31
C GLN A 324 0.80 23.21 7.49
N GLY A 325 2.07 23.30 7.08
CA GLY A 325 3.05 22.24 7.26
C GLY A 325 3.27 21.86 8.73
N GLN A 326 3.39 22.86 9.61
CA GLN A 326 3.48 22.64 11.06
C GLN A 326 2.23 21.94 11.62
N ALA A 327 1.03 22.42 11.29
CA ALA A 327 -0.23 21.86 11.77
C ALA A 327 -0.35 20.39 11.38
N PHE A 328 0.00 20.06 10.13
CA PHE A 328 0.00 18.68 9.64
C PHE A 328 1.01 17.80 10.40
N ALA A 329 2.24 18.27 10.62
CA ALA A 329 3.24 17.51 11.36
C ALA A 329 2.82 17.29 12.83
N LEU A 330 2.28 18.32 13.50
CA LEU A 330 1.75 18.23 14.87
C LEU A 330 0.60 17.22 14.98
N ARG A 331 -0.33 17.22 14.01
CA ARG A 331 -1.40 16.22 13.90
C ARG A 331 -0.83 14.80 13.81
N LYS A 332 0.18 14.57 12.96
CA LYS A 332 0.79 13.24 12.80
C LYS A 332 1.61 12.78 14.01
N LEU A 333 2.13 13.72 14.80
CA LEU A 333 2.76 13.45 16.11
C LEU A 333 1.77 13.19 17.24
N GLY A 334 0.45 13.35 17.01
CA GLY A 334 -0.56 13.24 18.06
C GLY A 334 -0.59 14.42 19.03
N ARG A 335 0.08 15.54 18.71
CA ARG A 335 0.05 16.78 19.51
C ARG A 335 -1.20 17.60 19.19
N ILE A 336 -2.37 17.02 19.47
CA ILE A 336 -3.68 17.47 18.96
C ILE A 336 -3.99 18.94 19.28
N SER A 337 -3.84 19.35 20.55
CA SER A 337 -4.14 20.75 20.96
C SER A 337 -3.24 21.78 20.27
N GLN A 338 -1.97 21.44 20.04
CA GLN A 338 -1.05 22.32 19.29
C GLN A 338 -1.46 22.37 17.82
N ALA A 339 -1.80 21.22 17.21
CA ALA A 339 -2.24 21.15 15.82
C ALA A 339 -3.51 21.99 15.59
N GLU A 340 -4.51 21.88 16.46
CA GLU A 340 -5.74 22.66 16.42
C GLU A 340 -5.43 24.16 16.47
N THR A 341 -4.63 24.59 17.45
CA THR A 341 -4.21 26.00 17.58
C THR A 341 -3.53 26.50 16.30
N THR A 342 -2.63 25.70 15.71
CA THR A 342 -1.93 26.07 14.48
C THR A 342 -2.85 26.09 13.26
N TYR A 343 -3.86 25.19 13.17
CA TYR A 343 -4.87 25.27 12.11
C TYR A 343 -5.78 26.49 12.26
N LEU A 344 -6.16 26.87 13.48
CA LEU A 344 -6.92 28.09 13.73
C LEU A 344 -6.12 29.34 13.35
N GLN A 345 -4.82 29.39 13.68
CA GLN A 345 -3.91 30.45 13.22
C GLN A 345 -3.84 30.52 11.68
N LEU A 346 -3.81 29.37 11.00
CA LEU A 346 -3.84 29.33 9.54
C LEU A 346 -5.16 29.90 8.99
N LEU A 347 -6.28 29.58 9.61
CA LEU A 347 -7.59 30.07 9.21
C LEU A 347 -7.75 31.58 9.46
N GLU A 348 -7.19 32.09 10.56
CA GLU A 348 -7.13 33.52 10.84
C GLU A 348 -6.28 34.27 9.79
N LEU A 349 -5.19 33.66 9.33
CA LEU A 349 -4.34 34.23 8.29
C LEU A 349 -5.04 34.22 6.91
N GLU A 350 -5.73 33.13 6.56
CA GLU A 350 -6.40 32.93 5.28
C GLU A 350 -7.76 32.21 5.46
N PRO A 351 -8.89 32.92 5.62
CA PRO A 351 -10.21 32.31 5.83
C PRO A 351 -10.84 31.80 4.52
N THR A 352 -10.14 30.91 3.80
CA THR A 352 -10.59 30.36 2.51
C THR A 352 -11.35 29.05 2.67
N ALA A 353 -12.10 28.66 1.63
CA ALA A 353 -12.79 27.38 1.57
C ALA A 353 -11.84 26.19 1.83
N GLU A 354 -10.62 26.25 1.29
CA GLU A 354 -9.60 25.22 1.48
C GLU A 354 -9.15 25.12 2.94
N ARG A 355 -8.96 26.24 3.64
CA ARG A 355 -8.57 26.22 5.07
C ARG A 355 -9.68 25.67 5.95
N HIS A 356 -10.94 26.04 5.67
CA HIS A 356 -12.09 25.44 6.34
C HIS A 356 -12.14 23.92 6.09
N PHE A 357 -11.93 23.47 4.85
CA PHE A 357 -11.97 22.03 4.55
C PHE A 357 -10.82 21.27 5.22
N LEU A 358 -9.60 21.83 5.26
CA LEU A 358 -8.46 21.24 5.99
C LEU A 358 -8.75 21.08 7.49
N LEU A 359 -9.35 22.09 8.11
CA LEU A 359 -9.73 22.04 9.52
C LEU A 359 -10.87 21.03 9.76
N ALA A 360 -11.81 20.89 8.80
CA ALA A 360 -12.83 19.84 8.85
C ALA A 360 -12.22 18.43 8.83
N GLN A 361 -11.23 18.18 7.98
CA GLN A 361 -10.48 16.91 7.94
C GLN A 361 -9.68 16.66 9.22
N PHE A 362 -9.13 17.71 9.83
CA PHE A 362 -8.47 17.58 11.13
C PHE A 362 -9.46 17.13 12.22
N TYR A 363 -10.62 17.77 12.32
CA TYR A 363 -11.65 17.38 13.29
C TYR A 363 -12.24 15.99 13.00
N GLU A 364 -12.35 15.61 11.73
CA GLU A 364 -12.75 14.27 11.32
C GLU A 364 -11.78 13.21 11.89
N ASP A 365 -10.47 13.43 11.74
CA ASP A 365 -9.42 12.54 12.22
C ASP A 365 -9.47 12.30 13.74
N ILE A 366 -9.82 13.33 14.50
CA ILE A 366 -9.95 13.26 15.97
C ILE A 366 -11.38 12.98 16.45
N GLN A 367 -12.29 12.66 15.52
CA GLN A 367 -13.69 12.30 15.78
C GLN A 367 -14.57 13.42 16.37
N GLU A 368 -14.17 14.67 16.22
CA GLU A 368 -14.96 15.86 16.61
C GLU A 368 -16.01 16.19 15.54
N THR A 369 -17.04 15.34 15.48
CA THR A 369 -18.03 15.30 14.38
C THR A 369 -18.76 16.63 14.15
N ALA A 370 -19.12 17.35 15.23
CA ALA A 370 -19.84 18.61 15.14
C ALA A 370 -19.00 19.70 14.45
N LEU A 371 -17.74 19.86 14.89
CA LEU A 371 -16.80 20.83 14.33
C LEU A 371 -16.40 20.44 12.89
N ALA A 372 -16.15 19.16 12.64
CA ALA A 372 -15.88 18.65 11.29
C ALA A 372 -17.02 19.01 10.32
N THR A 373 -18.27 18.78 10.73
CA THR A 373 -19.46 19.10 9.93
C THR A 373 -19.62 20.60 9.72
N GLN A 374 -19.39 21.42 10.76
CA GLN A 374 -19.46 22.87 10.67
C GLN A 374 -18.46 23.42 9.64
N HIS A 375 -17.18 23.06 9.77
CA HIS A 375 -16.14 23.55 8.86
C HIS A 375 -16.30 23.01 7.43
N ALA A 376 -16.77 21.76 7.26
CA ALA A 376 -17.09 21.23 5.93
C ALA A 376 -18.22 22.02 5.24
N ARG A 377 -19.26 22.42 5.98
CA ARG A 377 -20.35 23.26 5.45
C ARG A 377 -19.87 24.65 5.07
N GLU A 378 -19.01 25.28 5.87
CA GLU A 378 -18.43 26.57 5.51
C GLU A 378 -17.56 26.47 4.25
N ALA A 379 -16.77 25.40 4.10
CA ALA A 379 -16.01 25.16 2.86
C ALA A 379 -16.91 25.04 1.63
N ILE A 380 -17.99 24.26 1.72
CA ILE A 380 -19.00 24.12 0.66
C ILE A 380 -19.63 25.48 0.34
N LYS A 381 -20.00 26.26 1.36
CA LYS A 381 -20.62 27.58 1.18
C LYS A 381 -19.70 28.57 0.49
N LEU A 382 -18.41 28.56 0.82
CA LEU A 382 -17.41 29.46 0.24
C LEU A 382 -17.03 29.08 -1.19
N SER A 383 -16.98 27.78 -1.53
CA SER A 383 -16.69 27.31 -2.89
C SER A 383 -17.42 25.98 -3.19
N PRO A 384 -18.71 26.06 -3.59
CA PRO A 384 -19.51 24.87 -3.85
C PRO A 384 -18.94 24.00 -4.98
N GLU A 385 -18.47 24.64 -6.06
CA GLU A 385 -17.93 23.94 -7.23
C GLU A 385 -16.75 23.03 -6.88
N GLN A 386 -15.93 23.43 -5.90
CA GLN A 386 -14.75 22.68 -5.50
C GLN A 386 -15.04 21.67 -4.39
N PHE A 387 -15.87 22.03 -3.40
CA PHE A 387 -16.00 21.26 -2.16
C PHE A 387 -17.35 20.56 -1.96
N GLN A 388 -18.33 20.72 -2.84
CA GLN A 388 -19.64 20.11 -2.64
C GLN A 388 -19.54 18.58 -2.50
N SER A 389 -18.95 17.89 -3.47
CA SER A 389 -18.86 16.43 -3.45
C SER A 389 -18.01 15.91 -2.29
N SER A 390 -16.84 16.51 -2.04
CA SER A 390 -15.92 16.07 -0.99
C SER A 390 -16.44 16.41 0.42
N GLY A 391 -17.04 17.59 0.59
CA GLY A 391 -17.66 18.03 1.83
C GLY A 391 -18.90 17.21 2.19
N GLU A 392 -19.79 16.93 1.23
CA GLU A 392 -20.95 16.05 1.46
C GLU A 392 -20.51 14.61 1.80
N ALA A 393 -19.47 14.10 1.13
CA ALA A 393 -18.91 12.79 1.44
C ALA A 393 -18.35 12.73 2.87
N LEU A 394 -17.61 13.76 3.31
CA LEU A 394 -17.10 13.85 4.68
C LEU A 394 -18.25 13.92 5.70
N ILE A 395 -19.26 14.75 5.45
CA ILE A 395 -20.45 14.86 6.33
C ILE A 395 -21.21 13.53 6.40
N SER A 396 -21.43 12.86 5.27
CA SER A 396 -22.08 11.55 5.21
C SER A 396 -21.28 10.48 5.98
N LYS A 397 -19.95 10.50 5.82
CA LYS A 397 -19.02 9.64 6.56
C LYS A 397 -19.17 9.83 8.07
N MET A 398 -19.23 11.07 8.55
CA MET A 398 -19.41 11.36 9.98
C MET A 398 -20.76 10.89 10.52
N ARG A 399 -21.84 11.02 9.73
CA ARG A 399 -23.15 10.43 10.08
C ARG A 399 -23.07 8.91 10.21
N ALA A 400 -22.38 8.25 9.29
CA ALA A 400 -22.23 6.80 9.26
C ALA A 400 -21.47 6.24 10.48
N TYR A 401 -20.42 6.91 10.95
CA TYR A 401 -19.64 6.44 12.09
C TYR A 401 -20.31 6.70 13.45
N HIS A 402 -21.23 7.67 13.53
CA HIS A 402 -21.90 8.02 14.78
C HIS A 402 -23.17 7.19 15.08
N PHE A 403 -23.53 6.20 14.24
CA PHE A 403 -24.70 5.32 14.46
C PHE A 403 -24.58 4.38 15.67
N GLY A 404 -23.52 4.49 16.49
CA GLY A 404 -23.40 3.81 17.78
C GLY A 404 -24.15 4.48 18.94
N CYS A 405 -24.59 5.74 18.81
CA CYS A 405 -25.37 6.43 19.85
C CYS A 405 -26.70 6.91 19.28
N PHE A 406 -27.79 6.34 19.82
CA PHE A 406 -29.17 6.79 19.66
C PHE A 406 -29.33 8.26 20.10
N GLN A 407 -28.95 9.22 19.24
CA GLN A 407 -29.53 10.57 19.25
C GLN A 407 -30.63 10.61 18.19
N LEU A 408 -31.62 9.74 18.39
CA LEU A 408 -32.95 9.96 17.85
C LEU A 408 -33.59 11.05 18.71
N PHE A 409 -33.77 12.22 18.11
CA PHE A 409 -34.59 13.35 18.57
C PHE A 409 -34.11 14.10 19.81
N GLN A 410 -33.34 15.17 19.59
CA GLN A 410 -33.69 16.47 20.17
C GLN A 410 -33.50 17.53 19.08
N ASP A 411 -34.61 18.18 18.74
CA ASP A 411 -34.76 19.24 17.75
C ASP A 411 -33.98 20.52 18.12
#